data_AF-A0A133UJN5-F1
#
_entry.id   AF-A0A133UJN5-F1
#
_cell.length_a   1.000
_cell.length_b   1.000
_cell.length_c   1.000
_cell.angle_alpha   90.00
_cell.angle_beta   90.00
_cell.angle_gamma   90.00
#
_symmetry.space_group_name_H-M   'P 1'
#
loop_
_entity.id
_entity.type
_entity.pdbx_description
1 polymer ?
#
loop_
_entity_poly.entity_id
_entity_poly.type
_entity_poly.pdbx_seq_one_letter_code
_entity_poly.pdbx_strand_id
1 'polypeptide(L)'
;MKESFYRENSLIGVPIKVPTVEARMVLAVTALMAIWWSTEALPIPAVSLLPIGLFPILGVMETGKVTIQYANHLIFLFMGGFLIAIAIQKWDLHKRIALNIIRYVGTEPKKIILGFMLATAFLSMWISNTATCMMMITVATALLTHIAEIGKKKDIPEVTSSPS
;
A
#
# COMPACT_ATOMS: atom_id res chain seq x y z
N MET A 1 37.33 -25.45 26.12
CA MET A 1 37.41 -24.21 25.31
C MET A 1 36.12 -23.39 25.29
N LYS A 2 34.91 -24.00 25.31
CA LYS A 2 33.63 -23.25 25.45
C LYS A 2 33.46 -22.54 26.80
N GLU A 3 33.89 -23.15 27.89
CA GLU A 3 33.73 -22.57 29.24
C GLU A 3 34.65 -21.38 29.54
N SER A 4 35.82 -21.31 28.88
CA SER A 4 36.75 -20.20 29.03
C SER A 4 36.19 -18.90 28.45
N PHE A 5 35.37 -18.98 27.41
CA PHE A 5 34.78 -17.82 26.74
C PHE A 5 33.59 -17.23 27.52
N TYR A 6 32.89 -18.04 28.33
CA TYR A 6 31.78 -17.57 29.18
C TYR A 6 32.25 -16.79 30.41
N ARG A 7 33.45 -17.08 30.94
CA ARG A 7 33.97 -16.38 32.13
C ARG A 7 34.45 -14.96 31.85
N GLU A 8 34.85 -14.65 30.62
CA GLU A 8 35.49 -13.38 30.28
C GLU A 8 34.46 -12.24 30.03
N ASN A 9 33.23 -12.58 29.62
CA ASN A 9 32.16 -11.61 29.35
C ASN A 9 31.24 -11.29 30.55
N SER A 10 31.62 -11.70 31.76
CA SER A 10 30.82 -11.49 32.99
C SER A 10 30.89 -10.07 33.57
N LEU A 11 31.74 -9.18 33.04
CA LEU A 11 31.96 -7.83 33.61
C LEU A 11 30.94 -6.77 33.16
N ILE A 12 30.07 -7.10 32.21
CA ILE A 12 28.94 -6.27 31.79
C ILE A 12 27.71 -7.15 32.00
N GLY A 13 26.86 -6.84 32.97
CA GLY A 13 25.69 -7.63 33.41
C GLY A 13 24.57 -7.79 32.37
N VAL A 14 24.89 -7.77 31.08
CA VAL A 14 24.00 -8.07 29.97
C VAL A 14 24.31 -9.50 29.52
N PRO A 15 23.42 -10.49 29.73
CA PRO A 15 23.61 -11.81 29.17
C PRO A 15 23.51 -11.71 27.64
N ILE A 16 24.65 -11.61 26.95
CA ILE A 16 24.71 -11.72 25.49
C ILE A 16 24.40 -13.17 25.15
N LYS A 17 23.11 -13.49 25.00
CA LYS A 17 22.65 -14.78 24.51
C LYS A 17 23.06 -14.86 23.04
N VAL A 18 24.15 -15.55 22.76
CA VAL A 18 24.57 -15.83 21.38
C VAL A 18 23.40 -16.46 20.63
N PRO A 19 22.99 -15.92 19.47
CA PRO A 19 21.84 -16.45 18.76
C PRO A 19 22.09 -17.90 18.34
N THR A 20 21.06 -18.74 18.49
CA THR A 20 21.06 -20.11 18.00
C THR A 20 21.32 -20.12 16.48
N VAL A 21 21.75 -21.27 15.95
CA VAL A 21 21.99 -21.41 14.51
C VAL A 21 20.72 -21.08 13.70
N GLU A 22 19.57 -21.55 14.18
CA GLU A 22 18.24 -21.24 13.63
C GLU A 22 17.95 -19.73 13.62
N ALA A 23 18.22 -19.02 14.73
CA ALA A 23 17.99 -17.58 14.83
C ALA A 23 18.86 -16.78 13.84
N ARG A 24 20.09 -17.24 13.58
CA ARG A 24 20.97 -16.64 12.56
C ARG A 24 20.45 -16.87 11.15
N MET A 25 19.90 -18.06 10.87
CA MET A 25 19.32 -18.38 9.56
C MET A 25 18.05 -17.56 9.30
N VAL A 26 17.16 -17.42 10.30
CA VAL A 26 15.99 -16.54 10.22
C VAL A 26 16.41 -15.09 9.95
N LEU A 27 17.42 -14.58 10.69
CA LEU A 27 17.95 -13.24 10.47
C LEU A 27 18.53 -13.07 9.06
N ALA A 28 19.29 -14.04 8.55
CA ALA A 28 19.86 -14.00 7.22
C ALA A 28 18.78 -13.95 6.12
N VAL A 29 17.75 -14.78 6.22
CA VAL A 29 16.61 -14.77 5.28
C VAL A 29 15.83 -13.46 5.38
N THR A 30 15.61 -12.96 6.60
CA THR A 30 14.91 -11.69 6.82
C THR A 30 15.69 -10.51 6.22
N ALA A 31 17.01 -10.47 6.42
CA ALA A 31 17.87 -9.45 5.84
C ALA A 31 17.89 -9.54 4.30
N LEU A 32 17.95 -10.75 3.74
CA LEU A 32 17.83 -10.97 2.30
C LEU A 32 16.50 -10.40 1.76
N MET A 33 15.39 -10.71 2.41
CA MET A 33 14.07 -10.19 2.03
C MET A 33 14.01 -8.67 2.13
N ALA A 34 14.53 -8.07 3.19
CA ALA A 34 14.56 -6.62 3.36
C ALA A 34 15.37 -5.93 2.25
N ILE A 35 16.52 -6.51 1.87
CA ILE A 35 17.33 -6.01 0.75
C ILE A 35 16.55 -6.13 -0.56
N TRP A 36 15.90 -7.27 -0.83
CA TRP A 36 15.14 -7.48 -2.07
C TRP A 36 13.88 -6.62 -2.15
N TRP A 37 13.23 -6.35 -1.03
CA TRP A 37 12.15 -5.37 -0.97
C TRP A 37 12.64 -3.94 -1.22
N SER A 38 13.77 -3.54 -0.63
CA SER A 38 14.32 -2.19 -0.81
C SER A 38 14.89 -1.96 -2.22
N THR A 39 15.39 -3.00 -2.87
CA THR A 39 15.96 -2.93 -4.22
C THR A 39 14.93 -3.21 -5.31
N GLU A 40 13.70 -3.58 -4.94
CA GLU A 40 12.63 -4.00 -5.84
C GLU A 40 13.08 -5.05 -6.88
N ALA A 41 14.03 -5.91 -6.50
CA ALA A 41 14.62 -6.91 -7.42
C ALA A 41 13.58 -7.91 -7.95
N LEU A 42 12.54 -8.19 -7.15
CA LEU A 42 11.38 -9.00 -7.49
C LEU A 42 10.11 -8.38 -6.91
N PRO A 43 8.92 -8.70 -7.47
CA PRO A 43 7.65 -8.25 -6.91
C PRO A 43 7.53 -8.62 -5.43
N ILE A 44 7.00 -7.70 -4.60
CA ILE A 44 6.79 -7.90 -3.15
C ILE A 44 6.16 -9.28 -2.83
N PRO A 45 5.13 -9.76 -3.56
CA PRO A 45 4.54 -11.08 -3.29
C PRO A 45 5.52 -12.23 -3.53
N ALA A 46 6.35 -12.16 -4.57
CA ALA A 46 7.31 -13.21 -4.90
C ALA A 46 8.40 -13.33 -3.81
N VAL A 47 8.94 -12.21 -3.34
CA VAL A 47 9.91 -12.18 -2.23
C VAL A 47 9.27 -12.70 -0.94
N SER A 48 8.00 -12.37 -0.71
CA SER A 48 7.26 -12.80 0.48
C SER A 48 7.05 -14.31 0.55
N LEU A 49 7.14 -15.05 -0.57
CA LEU A 49 7.00 -16.52 -0.60
C LEU A 49 8.31 -17.26 -0.31
N LEU A 50 9.47 -16.59 -0.33
CA LEU A 50 10.78 -17.23 -0.13
C LEU A 50 10.90 -18.07 1.14
N PRO A 51 10.37 -17.65 2.32
CA PRO A 51 10.44 -18.44 3.53
C PRO A 51 9.86 -19.85 3.39
N ILE A 52 8.83 -20.04 2.55
CA ILE A 52 8.20 -21.36 2.30
C ILE A 52 9.22 -22.37 1.79
N GLY A 53 10.16 -21.95 0.94
CA GLY A 53 11.23 -22.79 0.42
C GLY A 53 12.47 -22.78 1.31
N LEU A 54 12.91 -21.60 1.75
CA LEU A 54 14.18 -21.42 2.44
C LEU A 54 14.17 -21.99 3.87
N PHE A 55 13.08 -21.84 4.63
CA PHE A 55 13.06 -22.30 6.03
C PHE A 55 13.13 -23.82 6.16
N PRO A 56 12.45 -24.63 5.33
CA PRO A 56 12.62 -26.08 5.32
C PRO A 56 14.01 -26.52 4.85
N ILE A 57 14.55 -25.89 3.80
CA ILE A 57 15.90 -26.21 3.27
C ILE A 57 16.98 -25.94 4.31
N LEU A 58 16.85 -24.85 5.06
CA LEU A 58 17.79 -24.46 6.12
C LEU A 58 17.55 -25.21 7.44
N GLY A 59 16.54 -26.07 7.53
CA GLY A 59 16.20 -26.81 8.75
C GLY A 59 15.66 -25.94 9.88
N VAL A 60 15.18 -24.72 9.57
CA VAL A 60 14.64 -23.76 10.53
C VAL A 60 13.21 -24.13 10.96
N MET A 61 12.38 -24.52 10.00
CA MET A 61 10.97 -24.83 10.25
C MET A 61 10.43 -25.78 9.17
N GLU A 62 9.58 -26.72 9.59
CA GLU A 62 8.90 -27.66 8.69
C GLU A 62 7.93 -26.95 7.73
N THR A 63 7.84 -27.42 6.48
CA THR A 63 6.98 -26.87 5.41
C THR A 63 5.55 -26.60 5.86
N GLY A 64 4.92 -27.52 6.61
CA GLY A 64 3.55 -27.35 7.09
C GLY A 64 3.37 -26.17 8.05
N LYS A 65 4.37 -25.92 8.91
CA LYS A 65 4.34 -24.82 9.88
C LYS A 65 4.63 -23.46 9.25
N VAL A 66 5.41 -23.43 8.16
CA VAL A 66 5.68 -22.20 7.41
C VAL A 66 4.46 -21.81 6.58
N THR A 67 3.89 -22.76 5.85
CA THR A 67 2.77 -22.52 4.91
C THR A 67 1.48 -22.10 5.62
N ILE A 68 1.20 -22.58 6.83
CA ILE A 68 -0.01 -22.18 7.57
C ILE A 68 -0.05 -20.67 7.87
N GLN A 69 1.10 -20.02 7.97
CA GLN A 69 1.18 -18.56 8.18
C GLN A 69 0.64 -17.76 6.98
N TYR A 70 0.68 -18.35 5.77
CA TYR A 70 0.13 -17.76 4.55
C TYR A 70 -1.38 -17.99 4.39
N ALA A 71 -1.97 -18.84 5.23
CA ALA A 71 -3.41 -19.10 5.27
C ALA A 71 -4.10 -18.40 6.45
N ASN A 72 -3.55 -17.27 6.91
CA ASN A 72 -4.13 -16.51 8.01
C ASN A 72 -5.53 -15.97 7.64
N HIS A 73 -6.48 -16.05 8.57
CA HIS A 73 -7.86 -15.57 8.40
C HIS A 73 -7.95 -14.12 7.88
N LEU A 74 -7.00 -13.24 8.24
CA LEU A 74 -6.95 -11.87 7.75
C LEU A 74 -6.74 -11.79 6.22
N ILE A 75 -5.97 -12.71 5.64
CA ILE A 75 -5.73 -12.76 4.19
C ILE A 75 -7.04 -13.08 3.47
N PHE A 76 -7.81 -14.04 3.99
CA PHE A 76 -9.13 -14.38 3.47
C PHE A 76 -10.14 -13.24 3.63
N LEU A 77 -10.07 -12.50 4.75
CA LEU A 77 -10.90 -11.31 4.96
C LEU A 77 -10.63 -10.24 3.90
N PHE A 78 -9.36 -9.91 3.64
CA PHE A 78 -9.01 -8.94 2.59
C PHE A 78 -9.40 -9.43 1.19
N MET A 79 -9.18 -10.71 0.90
CA MET A 79 -9.59 -11.31 -0.37
C MET A 79 -11.11 -11.23 -0.57
N GLY A 80 -11.90 -11.53 0.48
CA GLY A 80 -13.36 -11.36 0.47
C GLY A 80 -13.77 -9.89 0.28
N GLY A 81 -13.10 -8.97 0.96
CA GLY A 81 -13.32 -7.53 0.80
C GLY A 81 -13.07 -7.05 -0.63
N PHE A 82 -11.96 -7.47 -1.26
CA PHE A 82 -11.67 -7.15 -2.66
C PHE A 82 -12.67 -7.79 -3.62
N LEU A 83 -13.10 -9.02 -3.37
CA LEU A 83 -14.12 -9.68 -4.19
C LEU A 83 -15.46 -8.93 -4.14
N ILE A 84 -15.87 -8.48 -2.95
CA ILE A 84 -17.06 -7.63 -2.79
C ILE A 84 -16.87 -6.28 -3.51
N ALA A 85 -15.72 -5.63 -3.37
CA ALA A 85 -15.42 -4.37 -4.06
C ALA A 85 -15.53 -4.51 -5.60
N ILE A 86 -14.95 -5.57 -6.15
CA ILE A 86 -15.05 -5.90 -7.59
C ILE A 86 -16.49 -6.18 -7.99
N ALA A 87 -17.26 -6.90 -7.16
CA ALA A 87 -18.68 -7.14 -7.43
C ALA A 87 -19.48 -5.82 -7.47
N ILE A 88 -19.29 -4.93 -6.48
CA ILE A 88 -19.92 -3.60 -6.44
C ILE A 88 -19.58 -2.79 -7.70
N GLN A 89 -18.34 -2.88 -8.18
CA GLN A 89 -17.90 -2.22 -9.41
C GLN A 89 -18.56 -2.83 -10.65
N LYS A 90 -18.55 -4.17 -10.79
CA LYS A 90 -19.10 -4.91 -11.94
C LYS A 90 -20.60 -4.70 -12.13
N TRP A 91 -21.35 -4.58 -11.03
CA TRP A 91 -22.79 -4.34 -11.07
C TRP A 91 -23.17 -2.84 -11.11
N ASP A 92 -22.17 -1.95 -11.24
CA ASP A 92 -22.34 -0.49 -11.17
C ASP A 92 -23.17 -0.05 -9.95
N LEU A 93 -23.10 -0.81 -8.85
CA LEU A 93 -23.95 -0.60 -7.69
C LEU A 93 -23.67 0.77 -7.06
N HIS A 94 -22.40 1.19 -7.07
CA HIS A 94 -21.98 2.53 -6.68
C HIS A 94 -22.68 3.65 -7.48
N LYS A 95 -22.91 3.49 -8.79
CA LYS A 95 -23.66 4.46 -9.61
C LYS A 95 -25.14 4.49 -9.24
N ARG A 96 -25.76 3.33 -9.02
CA ARG A 96 -27.17 3.24 -8.61
C ARG A 96 -27.38 3.94 -7.27
N ILE A 97 -26.50 3.69 -6.31
CA ILE A 97 -26.52 4.36 -5.00
C ILE A 97 -26.32 5.86 -5.17
N ALA A 98 -25.32 6.29 -5.95
CA ALA A 98 -25.05 7.71 -6.20
C ALA A 98 -26.24 8.43 -6.85
N LEU A 99 -26.85 7.84 -7.88
CA LEU A 99 -28.03 8.40 -8.55
C LEU A 99 -29.23 8.49 -7.60
N ASN A 100 -29.43 7.50 -6.73
CA ASN A 100 -30.53 7.51 -5.76
C ASN A 100 -30.32 8.59 -4.69
N ILE A 101 -29.08 8.82 -4.25
CA ILE A 101 -28.72 9.92 -3.34
C ILE A 101 -28.95 11.28 -4.01
N ILE A 102 -28.50 11.47 -5.25
CA ILE A 102 -28.73 12.71 -6.01
C ILE A 102 -30.23 12.98 -6.16
N ARG A 103 -31.04 11.94 -6.37
CA ARG A 103 -32.50 12.07 -6.46
C ARG A 103 -33.13 12.59 -5.16
N TYR A 104 -32.53 12.32 -4.00
CA TYR A 104 -32.99 12.80 -2.70
C TYR A 104 -32.39 14.17 -2.30
N VAL A 105 -31.12 14.43 -2.64
CA VAL A 105 -30.37 15.63 -2.24
C VAL A 105 -30.60 16.82 -3.20
N GLY A 106 -30.99 16.54 -4.45
CA GLY A 106 -31.14 17.52 -5.53
C GLY A 106 -29.83 17.79 -6.29
N THR A 107 -29.92 18.50 -7.42
CA THR A 107 -28.80 18.77 -8.35
C THR A 107 -28.03 20.05 -8.04
N GLU A 108 -28.15 20.60 -6.82
CA GLU A 108 -27.41 21.80 -6.44
C GLU A 108 -25.89 21.54 -6.36
N PRO A 109 -25.05 22.24 -7.15
CA PRO A 109 -23.61 21.96 -7.24
C PRO A 109 -22.88 21.99 -5.89
N LYS A 110 -23.29 22.89 -4.98
CA LYS A 110 -22.70 23.02 -3.64
C LYS A 110 -22.89 21.76 -2.77
N LYS A 111 -24.04 21.08 -2.88
CA LYS A 111 -24.34 19.86 -2.11
C LYS A 111 -23.62 18.64 -2.65
N ILE A 112 -23.44 18.57 -3.97
CA ILE A 112 -22.67 17.51 -4.63
C ILE A 112 -21.19 17.59 -4.21
N ILE A 113 -20.60 18.79 -4.22
CA ILE A 113 -19.21 19.01 -3.79
C ILE A 113 -19.03 18.63 -2.32
N LEU A 114 -19.93 19.05 -1.43
CA LEU A 114 -19.88 18.69 -0.01
C LEU A 114 -19.97 17.16 0.20
N GLY A 115 -20.88 16.48 -0.51
CA GLY A 115 -21.03 15.02 -0.45
C GLY A 115 -19.77 14.30 -0.94
N PHE A 116 -19.13 14.81 -1.99
CA PHE A 116 -17.87 14.27 -2.50
C PHE A 116 -16.72 14.45 -1.50
N MET A 117 -16.62 15.62 -0.86
CA MET A 117 -15.62 15.89 0.19
C MET A 117 -15.80 14.97 1.41
N LEU A 118 -17.04 14.76 1.87
CA LEU A 118 -17.33 13.88 3.00
C LEU A 118 -17.09 12.40 2.67
N ALA A 119 -17.52 11.93 1.49
CA ALA A 119 -17.26 10.57 1.04
C ALA A 119 -15.75 10.31 0.91
N THR A 120 -15.00 11.27 0.38
CA THR A 120 -13.55 11.22 0.25
C THR A 120 -12.86 11.24 1.61
N ALA A 121 -13.31 12.06 2.56
CA ALA A 121 -12.78 12.08 3.93
C ALA A 121 -13.03 10.75 4.67
N PHE A 122 -14.22 10.17 4.50
CA PHE A 122 -14.58 8.88 5.08
C PHE A 122 -13.78 7.72 4.46
N LEU A 123 -13.62 7.72 3.14
CA LEU A 123 -12.77 6.76 2.41
C LEU A 123 -11.29 6.91 2.79
N SER A 124 -10.80 8.13 3.00
CA SER A 124 -9.43 8.42 3.43
C SER A 124 -9.14 7.87 4.83
N MET A 125 -10.13 7.87 5.73
CA MET A 125 -10.02 7.27 7.05
C MET A 125 -9.88 5.74 7.04
N TRP A 126 -10.39 5.08 5.98
CA TRP A 126 -10.41 3.61 5.86
C TRP A 126 -9.34 3.06 4.89
N ILE A 127 -8.90 3.85 3.91
CA ILE A 127 -7.89 3.45 2.91
C ILE A 127 -6.60 4.21 3.19
N SER A 128 -5.70 3.58 3.96
CA SER A 128 -4.42 4.16 4.35
C SER A 128 -3.45 4.27 3.16
N ASN A 129 -2.87 5.45 2.99
CA ASN A 129 -1.68 5.81 2.20
C ASN A 129 -1.73 5.69 0.67
N THR A 130 -2.22 4.59 0.07
CA THR A 130 -2.22 4.44 -1.41
C THR A 130 -3.31 5.28 -2.08
N ALA A 131 -4.48 5.41 -1.46
CA ALA A 131 -5.56 6.27 -1.99
C ALA A 131 -5.17 7.75 -1.97
N THR A 132 -4.52 8.22 -0.91
CA THR A 132 -4.00 9.61 -0.81
C THR A 132 -3.01 9.90 -1.94
N CYS A 133 -2.13 8.95 -2.26
CA CYS A 133 -1.18 9.08 -3.35
C CYS A 133 -1.89 9.17 -4.71
N MET A 134 -2.87 8.30 -4.95
CA MET A 134 -3.70 8.34 -6.18
C MET A 134 -4.47 9.67 -6.29
N MET A 135 -5.02 10.19 -5.19
CA MET A 135 -5.68 11.49 -5.16
C MET A 135 -4.71 12.63 -5.48
N MET A 136 -3.53 12.67 -4.85
CA MET A 136 -2.49 13.67 -5.15
C MET A 136 -2.05 13.63 -6.61
N ILE A 137 -1.91 12.44 -7.20
CA ILE A 137 -1.61 12.28 -8.64
C ILE A 137 -2.74 12.90 -9.48
N THR A 138 -4.00 12.53 -9.23
CA THR A 138 -5.13 13.05 -10.02
C THR A 138 -5.27 14.58 -9.93
N VAL A 139 -5.08 15.16 -8.74
CA VAL A 139 -5.15 16.61 -8.52
C VAL A 139 -3.96 17.33 -9.17
N ALA A 140 -2.75 16.77 -9.05
CA ALA A 140 -1.55 17.32 -9.70
C ALA A 140 -1.71 17.32 -11.23
N THR A 141 -2.25 16.26 -11.82
CA THR A 141 -2.53 16.22 -13.27
C THR A 141 -3.55 17.28 -13.68
N ALA A 142 -4.64 17.46 -12.93
CA ALA A 142 -5.63 18.49 -13.23
C ALA A 142 -5.04 19.91 -13.16
N LEU A 143 -4.22 20.19 -12.13
CA LEU A 143 -3.51 21.46 -11.98
C LEU A 143 -2.52 21.73 -13.11
N LEU A 144 -1.71 20.74 -13.49
CA LEU A 144 -0.78 20.85 -14.63
C LEU A 144 -1.52 21.15 -15.93
N THR A 145 -2.66 20.50 -16.15
CA THR A 145 -3.49 20.72 -17.34
C THR A 145 -4.05 22.14 -17.36
N HIS A 146 -4.55 22.64 -16.23
CA HIS A 146 -5.04 24.03 -16.13
C HIS A 146 -3.93 25.07 -16.31
N ILE A 147 -2.75 24.86 -15.74
CA ILE A 147 -1.61 25.77 -15.93
C ILE A 147 -1.17 25.77 -17.41
N ALA A 148 -1.16 24.60 -18.07
CA ALA A 148 -0.86 24.50 -19.49
C ALA A 148 -1.90 25.25 -20.35
N GLU A 149 -3.20 25.16 -20.02
CA GLU A 149 -4.24 25.95 -20.70
C GLU A 149 -4.09 27.46 -20.48
N ILE A 150 -3.75 27.90 -19.26
CA ILE A 150 -3.52 29.31 -18.94
C ILE A 150 -2.28 29.84 -19.66
N GLY A 151 -1.19 29.06 -19.71
CA GLY A 151 0.03 29.39 -20.46
C GLY A 151 -0.26 29.55 -21.95
N LYS A 152 -1.02 28.61 -22.54
CA LYS A 152 -1.46 28.70 -23.95
C LYS A 152 -2.29 29.94 -24.25
N LYS A 153 -3.08 30.42 -23.27
CA LYS A 153 -3.90 31.63 -23.40
C LYS A 153 -3.07 32.92 -23.28
N LYS A 154 -1.91 32.87 -22.63
CA LYS A 154 -0.99 34.01 -22.45
C LYS A 154 -0.07 34.25 -23.66
N ASP A 155 0.18 33.19 -24.45
CA ASP A 155 1.00 33.25 -25.67
C ASP A 155 0.21 33.54 -26.96
N ILE A 156 -1.10 33.85 -26.86
CA ILE A 156 -1.87 34.42 -27.97
C ILE A 156 -1.72 35.94 -27.86
N PRO A 157 -0.88 36.60 -28.68
CA PRO A 157 -0.88 38.05 -28.72
C PRO A 157 -2.28 38.50 -29.14
N GLU A 158 -2.82 39.46 -28.40
CA GLU A 158 -4.05 40.20 -28.68
C GLU A 158 -3.87 40.95 -30.01
N VAL A 159 -3.98 40.23 -31.12
CA VAL A 159 -3.93 40.76 -32.47
C VAL A 159 -5.28 40.46 -33.11
N THR A 160 -5.91 41.55 -33.53
CA THR A 160 -7.18 41.66 -34.28
C THR A 160 -8.49 41.60 -33.49
N SER A 161 -8.88 42.74 -32.89
CA SER A 161 -10.19 43.33 -33.21
C SER A 161 -10.22 44.84 -32.92
N SER A 162 -9.51 45.61 -33.74
CA SER A 162 -10.06 46.85 -34.27
C SER A 162 -9.95 46.78 -35.79
N PRO A 163 -11.06 46.92 -36.49
CA PRO A 163 -11.12 48.03 -37.43
C PRO A 163 -12.41 48.86 -37.30
N SER A 164 -12.21 50.15 -37.58
CA SER A 164 -13.13 51.31 -37.68
C SER A 164 -13.81 51.79 -36.40
#